data_AF-A0A924ZP87-F1
#
_entry.id   AF-A0A924ZP87-F1
#
_cell.length_a   1.000
_cell.length_b   1.000
_cell.length_c   1.000
_cell.angle_alpha   90.00
_cell.angle_beta   90.00
_cell.angle_gamma   90.00
#
_symmetry.space_group_name_H-M   'P 1'
#
loop_
_entity.id
_entity.type
_entity.pdbx_description
1 polymer ?
#
loop_
_entity_poly.entity_id
_entity_poly.type
_entity_poly.pdbx_seq_one_letter_code
_entity_poly.pdbx_strand_id
1 'polypeptide(L)'
;DYDLIGRSLHDEIVEPLRSVLIPGFDLIKKTALENGALGSGISGSGPSIFALSKGKVTADKIAKAMGAVYDEMNLPYEIHVSKVNDQGMKIIAT
;
A
#
# COMPACT_ATOMS: atom_id res chain seq x y z
N ASP A 1 -16.88 9.84 1.90
CA ASP A 1 -16.66 10.26 0.51
C ASP A 1 -15.30 9.73 0.07
N TYR A 2 -15.26 8.85 -0.93
CA TYR A 2 -14.02 8.25 -1.39
C TYR A 2 -13.14 9.18 -2.20
N ASP A 3 -13.74 10.12 -2.93
CA ASP A 3 -13.02 11.05 -3.79
C ASP A 3 -12.36 12.14 -2.93
N LEU A 4 -13.00 12.47 -1.79
CA LEU A 4 -12.35 13.24 -0.72
C LEU A 4 -11.17 12.48 -0.12
N ILE A 5 -11.35 11.21 0.29
CA ILE A 5 -10.26 10.40 0.86
C ILE A 5 -9.06 10.35 -0.08
N GLY A 6 -9.27 10.05 -1.36
CA GLY A 6 -8.18 9.91 -2.32
C GLY A 6 -7.38 11.20 -2.51
N ARG A 7 -8.05 12.36 -2.59
CA ARG A 7 -7.36 13.66 -2.69
C ARG A 7 -6.68 14.09 -1.39
N SER A 8 -7.05 13.52 -0.25
CA SER A 8 -6.43 13.79 1.05
C SER A 8 -5.26 12.86 1.38
N LEU A 9 -5.09 11.75 0.67
CA LEU A 9 -3.99 10.80 0.87
C LEU A 9 -2.73 11.24 0.12
N HIS A 10 -2.22 12.42 0.46
CA HIS A 10 -1.01 13.01 -0.10
C HIS A 10 -0.14 13.56 1.03
N ASP A 11 1.12 13.10 1.08
CA ASP A 11 2.10 13.50 2.10
C ASP A 11 3.19 14.36 1.46
N GLU A 12 3.20 15.65 1.81
CA GLU A 12 4.14 16.64 1.29
C GLU A 12 5.44 16.73 2.09
N ILE A 13 5.53 16.07 3.24
CA ILE A 13 6.62 16.29 4.21
C ILE A 13 7.45 15.04 4.40
N VAL A 14 6.85 13.93 4.83
CA VAL A 14 7.62 12.76 5.28
C VAL A 14 7.94 11.83 4.11
N GLU A 15 6.99 11.58 3.23
CA GLU A 15 7.17 10.75 2.04
C GLU A 15 8.31 11.24 1.13
N PRO A 16 8.43 12.54 0.75
CA PRO A 16 9.52 12.99 -0.13
C PRO A 16 10.92 12.79 0.46
N LEU A 17 11.03 12.81 1.80
CA LEU A 17 12.29 12.63 2.51
C LEU A 17 12.66 11.15 2.69
N ARG A 18 11.67 10.25 2.75
CA ARG A 18 11.87 8.84 3.08
C ARG A 18 11.75 7.89 1.87
N SER A 19 11.03 8.28 0.83
CA SER A 19 10.82 7.43 -0.37
C SER A 19 12.13 6.96 -0.98
N VAL A 20 13.15 7.82 -0.98
CA VAL A 20 14.51 7.52 -1.48
C VAL A 20 15.19 6.35 -0.77
N LEU A 21 14.74 5.98 0.44
CA LEU A 21 15.25 4.85 1.21
C LEU A 21 14.54 3.52 0.87
N ILE A 22 13.45 3.57 0.11
CA ILE A 22 12.61 2.42 -0.22
C ILE A 22 12.79 2.11 -1.72
N PRO A 23 13.46 1.00 -2.08
CA PRO A 23 13.67 0.62 -3.47
C PRO A 23 12.35 0.54 -4.25
N GLY A 24 12.27 1.24 -5.37
CA GLY A 24 11.12 1.19 -6.28
C GLY A 24 9.85 1.88 -5.75
N PHE A 25 9.91 2.65 -4.65
CA PHE A 25 8.74 3.26 -4.02
C PHE A 25 7.82 3.99 -5.02
N ASP A 26 8.38 4.91 -5.81
CA ASP A 26 7.60 5.73 -6.75
C ASP A 26 6.89 4.86 -7.80
N LEU A 27 7.58 3.82 -8.30
CA LEU A 27 7.03 2.88 -9.28
C LEU A 27 5.89 2.04 -8.66
N ILE A 28 6.09 1.55 -7.43
CA ILE A 28 5.07 0.76 -6.73
C ILE A 28 3.85 1.62 -6.41
N LYS A 29 4.05 2.84 -5.87
CA LYS A 29 2.96 3.79 -5.56
C LYS A 29 2.17 4.14 -6.82
N LYS A 30 2.86 4.48 -7.91
CA LYS A 30 2.24 4.75 -9.21
C LYS A 30 1.43 3.55 -9.71
N THR A 31 2.01 2.35 -9.65
CA THR A 31 1.35 1.10 -10.07
C THR A 31 0.08 0.84 -9.27
N ALA A 32 0.10 1.08 -7.96
CA ALA A 32 -1.09 0.96 -7.12
C ALA A 32 -2.20 1.93 -7.55
N LEU A 33 -1.87 3.20 -7.80
CA LEU A 33 -2.82 4.22 -8.25
C LEU A 33 -3.42 3.87 -9.61
N GLU A 34 -2.60 3.49 -10.60
CA GLU A 34 -3.06 3.07 -11.94
C GLU A 34 -3.97 1.84 -11.91
N ASN A 35 -3.85 1.00 -10.88
CA ASN A 35 -4.68 -0.20 -10.71
C ASN A 35 -5.94 0.01 -9.87
N GLY A 36 -6.19 1.24 -9.39
CA GLY A 36 -7.43 1.62 -8.71
C GLY A 36 -7.31 1.86 -7.21
N ALA A 37 -6.09 2.08 -6.69
CA ALA A 37 -5.93 2.56 -5.32
C ALA A 37 -6.53 3.96 -5.18
N LEU A 38 -7.21 4.22 -4.06
CA LEU A 38 -7.64 5.55 -3.62
C LEU A 38 -6.44 6.43 -3.29
N GLY A 39 -5.42 5.82 -2.69
CA GLY A 39 -4.18 6.45 -2.29
C GLY A 39 -3.19 5.37 -1.85
N SER A 40 -1.91 5.70 -1.87
CA SER A 40 -0.83 4.80 -1.48
C SER A 40 0.33 5.61 -0.92
N GLY A 41 1.06 5.05 0.02
CA GLY A 41 2.20 5.70 0.65
C GLY A 41 2.97 4.76 1.56
N ILE A 42 3.90 5.33 2.33
CA ILE A 42 4.72 4.58 3.29
C ILE A 42 3.86 4.14 4.47
N SER A 43 3.91 2.86 4.83
CA SER A 43 3.28 2.36 6.05
C SER A 43 4.19 2.61 7.24
N GLY A 44 3.79 3.54 8.12
CA GLY A 44 4.59 3.93 9.29
C GLY A 44 5.93 4.55 8.89
N SER A 45 7.04 3.92 9.26
CA SER A 45 8.39 4.33 8.86
C SER A 45 8.90 3.69 7.57
N GLY A 46 8.16 2.75 6.98
CA GLY A 46 8.66 1.90 5.90
C GLY A 46 9.53 0.74 6.41
N PRO A 47 10.00 -0.16 5.51
CA PRO A 47 9.92 -0.07 4.05
C PRO A 47 8.58 -0.52 3.45
N SER A 48 7.64 -1.01 4.27
CA SER A 48 6.31 -1.42 3.80
C SER A 48 5.55 -0.26 3.14
N ILE A 49 4.86 -0.56 2.05
CA ILE A 49 4.00 0.36 1.30
C ILE A 49 2.56 -0.10 1.48
N PHE A 50 1.64 0.83 1.74
CA PHE A 50 0.20 0.53 1.79
C PHE A 50 -0.50 1.07 0.54
N ALA A 51 -1.62 0.45 0.17
CA ALA A 51 -2.55 0.97 -0.82
C ALA A 51 -3.98 0.81 -0.32
N LEU A 52 -4.73 1.91 -0.24
CA LEU A 52 -6.14 1.90 0.15
C LEU A 52 -7.02 1.71 -1.09
N SER A 53 -8.07 0.89 -1.02
CA SER A 53 -8.93 0.61 -2.17
C SER A 53 -10.40 0.44 -1.79
N LYS A 54 -11.29 0.52 -2.81
CA LYS A 54 -12.71 0.24 -2.66
C LYS A 54 -12.96 -1.26 -2.76
N GLY A 55 -12.91 -1.95 -1.62
CA GLY A 55 -13.26 -3.37 -1.49
C GLY A 55 -12.20 -4.35 -1.99
N LYS A 56 -12.41 -5.63 -1.67
CA LYS A 56 -11.40 -6.69 -1.83
C LYS A 56 -11.01 -6.94 -3.28
N VAL A 57 -11.95 -6.88 -4.22
CA VAL A 57 -11.67 -7.13 -5.66
C VAL A 57 -10.61 -6.16 -6.19
N THR A 58 -10.76 -4.87 -5.90
CA THR A 58 -9.77 -3.85 -6.28
C THR A 58 -8.46 -4.05 -5.52
N ALA A 59 -8.52 -4.39 -4.22
CA ALA A 59 -7.34 -4.68 -3.42
C ALA A 59 -6.50 -5.83 -3.99
N ASP A 60 -7.13 -6.93 -4.40
CA ASP A 60 -6.46 -8.09 -4.99
C ASP A 60 -5.82 -7.73 -6.35
N LYS A 61 -6.49 -6.89 -7.16
CA LYS A 61 -5.93 -6.37 -8.41
C LYS A 61 -4.67 -5.54 -8.17
N ILE A 62 -4.72 -4.63 -7.20
CA ILE A 62 -3.58 -3.80 -6.79
C ILE A 62 -2.44 -4.67 -6.27
N ALA A 63 -2.74 -5.63 -5.39
CA ALA A 63 -1.76 -6.56 -4.83
C ALA A 63 -1.00 -7.31 -5.94
N LYS A 64 -1.72 -7.85 -6.93
CA LYS A 64 -1.10 -8.52 -8.08
C LYS A 64 -0.17 -7.57 -8.87
N ALA A 65 -0.61 -6.33 -9.12
CA ALA A 65 0.17 -5.37 -9.87
C ALA A 65 1.43 -4.91 -9.13
N MET A 66 1.33 -4.62 -7.83
CA MET A 66 2.49 -4.30 -6.99
C MET A 66 3.46 -5.50 -6.91
N GLY A 67 2.94 -6.72 -6.79
CA GLY A 67 3.75 -7.95 -6.79
C GLY A 67 4.58 -8.11 -8.05
N ALA A 68 3.98 -7.87 -9.22
CA ALA A 68 4.71 -7.92 -10.50
C ALA A 68 5.89 -6.92 -10.55
N VAL A 69 5.75 -5.73 -9.96
CA VAL A 69 6.86 -4.76 -9.86
C VAL A 69 7.97 -5.31 -8.96
N TYR A 70 7.64 -5.93 -7.83
CA TYR A 70 8.64 -6.57 -6.97
C TYR A 70 9.33 -7.76 -7.66
N ASP A 71 8.59 -8.56 -8.44
CA ASP A 71 9.14 -9.66 -9.24
C ASP A 71 10.19 -9.13 -10.24
N GLU A 72 9.87 -8.04 -10.95
CA GLU A 72 10.79 -7.38 -11.91
C GLU A 72 12.06 -6.83 -11.23
N MET A 73 11.92 -6.33 -10.00
CA MET A 73 13.07 -5.85 -9.20
C MET A 73 13.87 -6.99 -8.56
N ASN A 74 13.38 -8.23 -8.62
CA ASN A 74 13.99 -9.40 -7.98
C ASN A 74 14.26 -9.19 -6.48
N LEU A 75 13.29 -8.59 -5.77
CA LEU A 75 13.35 -8.34 -4.33
C LEU A 75 12.41 -9.29 -3.59
N PRO A 76 12.79 -9.86 -2.43
CA PRO A 76 11.87 -10.59 -1.58
C PRO A 76 10.76 -9.69 -1.04
N TYR A 77 9.51 -10.16 -1.08
CA TYR A 77 8.37 -9.40 -0.61
C TYR A 77 7.24 -10.32 -0.09
N GLU A 78 6.33 -9.72 0.66
CA GLU A 78 5.04 -10.30 1.02
C GLU A 78 3.94 -9.26 0.78
N ILE A 79 2.75 -9.71 0.37
CA ILE A 79 1.58 -8.84 0.23
C ILE A 79 0.43 -9.41 1.06
N HIS A 80 -0.12 -8.57 1.92
CA HIS A 80 -1.25 -8.88 2.78
C HIS A 80 -2.45 -8.02 2.37
N VAL A 81 -3.58 -8.66 2.05
CA VAL A 81 -4.84 -7.97 1.71
C VAL A 81 -5.84 -8.17 2.84
N SER A 82 -6.24 -7.08 3.50
CA SER A 82 -7.20 -7.13 4.60
C SER A 82 -8.05 -5.86 4.67
N LYS A 83 -9.18 -5.96 5.40
CA LYS A 83 -9.90 -4.78 5.89
C LYS A 83 -9.25 -4.26 7.17
N VAL A 84 -9.60 -3.05 7.57
CA VAL A 84 -9.28 -2.55 8.91
C VAL A 84 -9.81 -3.54 9.96
N ASN A 85 -8.93 -3.94 10.88
CA ASN A 85 -9.29 -4.82 11.99
C ASN A 85 -10.05 -4.00 13.05
N ASP A 86 -11.32 -4.35 13.25
CA ASP A 86 -12.21 -3.72 14.24
C ASP A 86 -12.16 -4.38 15.63
N GLN A 87 -11.47 -5.52 15.77
CA GLN A 87 -11.35 -6.27 17.03
C GLN A 87 -10.10 -5.90 17.84
N GLY A 88 -9.04 -5.41 17.19
CA GLY A 88 -7.75 -5.16 17.85
C GLY A 88 -7.06 -6.44 18.31
N MET A 89 -6.59 -6.47 19.56
CA MET A 89 -5.87 -7.60 20.16
C MET A 89 -6.84 -8.75 20.50
N LYS A 90 -6.42 -9.99 20.23
CA LYS A 90 -7.18 -11.20 20.59
C LYS A 90 -6.25 -12.23 21.24
N ILE A 91 -6.67 -12.77 22.38
CA ILE A 91 -6.00 -13.93 23.00
C ILE A 91 -6.36 -15.18 22.21
N ILE A 92 -5.35 -15.93 21.77
CA ILE A 92 -5.50 -17.21 21.06
C ILE A 92 -5.30 -18.32 22.08
N ALA A 93 -6.27 -19.24 22.18
CA ALA A 93 -6.13 -20.41 23.04
C ALA A 93 -5.05 -21.34 22.48
N THR A 94 -4.14 -21.77 23.35
CA THR A 94 -3.07 -22.73 23.06
C THR A 94 -3.55 -24.17 23.15
#